data_AF-A0A6N7Z650-F1
#
_entry.id   AF-A0A6N7Z650-F1
#
_cell.length_a   1.000
_cell.length_b   1.000
_cell.length_c   1.000
_cell.angle_alpha   90.00
_cell.angle_beta   90.00
_cell.angle_gamma   90.00
#
_symmetry.space_group_name_H-M   'P 1'
#
loop_
_entity.id
_entity.type
_entity.pdbx_description
1 polymer ?
#
loop_
_entity_poly.entity_id
_entity_poly.type
_entity_poly.pdbx_seq_one_letter_code
_entity_poly.pdbx_strand_id
1 'polypeptide(L)'
;MAFEILDAAPGIGQVWRNRWDSLRLFTPGQYASLPGLPFPAPRDTYPTKDQVADYLASYAGTFDLPARVTALDRGPDHDNYLLTAGSTTVHARSVVVATGPFQPRRSPRCPPGSPTR
;
A
#
# COMPACT_ATOMS: atom_id res chain seq x y z
N MET A 1 15.68 17.96 1.04
CA MET A 1 14.30 18.01 0.49
C MET A 1 13.43 17.18 1.41
N ALA A 2 12.31 17.72 1.90
CA ALA A 2 11.40 17.00 2.78
C ALA A 2 10.32 16.30 1.94
N PHE A 3 9.94 15.08 2.33
CA PHE A 3 8.81 14.35 1.76
C PHE A 3 8.00 13.71 2.90
N GLU A 4 6.71 13.49 2.67
CA GLU A 4 5.84 12.72 3.56
C GLU A 4 5.20 11.58 2.76
N ILE A 5 5.02 10.43 3.40
CA ILE A 5 4.30 9.28 2.83
C ILE A 5 2.95 9.16 3.53
N LEU A 6 1.89 8.99 2.75
CA LEU A 6 0.54 8.86 3.27
C LEU A 6 -0.07 7.52 2.86
N ASP A 7 -0.69 6.84 3.81
CA ASP A 7 -1.43 5.59 3.59
C ASP A 7 -2.85 5.71 4.15
N ALA A 8 -3.85 5.15 3.48
CA ALA A 8 -5.22 5.18 3.98
C ALA A 8 -5.48 4.11 5.07
N ALA A 9 -4.65 3.08 5.12
CA ALA A 9 -4.75 2.00 6.09
C ALA A 9 -4.11 2.39 7.43
N PRO A 10 -4.59 1.86 8.57
CA PRO A 10 -4.13 2.25 9.91
C PRO A 10 -2.67 1.90 10.21
N GLY A 11 -1.97 1.22 9.30
CA GLY A 11 -0.55 0.92 9.44
C GLY A 11 0.07 0.36 8.17
N ILE A 12 1.39 0.50 8.06
CA ILE A 12 2.15 -0.04 6.94
C ILE A 12 1.98 -1.56 6.86
N GLY A 13 1.67 -2.04 5.65
CA GLY A 13 1.41 -3.46 5.39
C GLY A 13 0.01 -3.94 5.77
N GLN A 14 -0.86 -3.11 6.35
CA GLN A 14 -2.20 -3.56 6.76
C GLN A 14 -3.05 -4.07 5.58
N VAL A 15 -2.89 -3.50 4.39
CA VAL A 15 -3.55 -3.98 3.16
C VAL A 15 -3.18 -5.44 2.86
N TRP A 16 -1.95 -5.86 3.19
CA TRP A 16 -1.53 -7.25 3.06
C TRP A 16 -2.14 -8.14 4.14
N ARG A 17 -2.15 -7.67 5.41
CA ARG A 17 -2.75 -8.42 6.53
C ARG A 17 -4.25 -8.71 6.31
N ASN A 18 -4.95 -7.80 5.65
CA ASN A 18 -6.38 -7.91 5.34
C ASN A 18 -6.70 -8.84 4.14
N ARG A 19 -5.71 -9.47 3.52
CA ARG A 19 -5.93 -10.47 2.48
C ARG A 19 -6.36 -11.82 3.08
N TRP A 20 -6.82 -12.72 2.23
CA TRP A 20 -7.24 -14.07 2.64
C TRP A 20 -6.08 -14.89 3.20
N ASP A 21 -6.35 -15.76 4.17
CA ASP A 21 -5.33 -16.43 4.99
C ASP A 21 -4.38 -17.33 4.22
N SER A 22 -4.86 -17.97 3.15
CA SER A 22 -4.04 -18.85 2.31
C SER A 22 -3.14 -18.10 1.33
N LEU A 23 -3.19 -16.75 1.29
CA LEU A 23 -2.38 -15.97 0.37
C LEU A 23 -0.89 -16.16 0.65
N ARG A 24 -0.19 -16.59 -0.40
CA ARG A 24 1.27 -16.56 -0.51
C ARG A 24 1.68 -15.84 -1.78
N LEU A 25 2.87 -15.25 -1.76
CA LEU A 25 3.45 -14.71 -2.98
C LEU A 25 3.66 -15.82 -4.02
N PHE A 26 3.56 -15.46 -5.29
CA PHE A 26 3.93 -16.34 -6.40
C PHE A 26 5.42 -16.25 -6.74
N THR A 27 6.15 -15.31 -6.13
CA THR A 27 7.60 -15.15 -6.24
C THR A 27 8.29 -15.61 -4.96
N PRO A 28 9.43 -16.31 -5.07
CA PRO A 28 10.28 -16.58 -3.92
C PRO A 28 10.75 -15.30 -3.21
N GLY A 29 10.88 -15.34 -1.88
CA GLY A 29 11.23 -14.17 -1.07
C GLY A 29 12.52 -13.46 -1.49
N GLN A 30 13.51 -14.21 -1.98
CA GLN A 30 14.77 -13.64 -2.50
C GLN A 30 14.58 -12.65 -3.66
N TYR A 31 13.49 -12.80 -4.43
CA TYR A 31 13.14 -11.93 -5.56
C TYR A 31 12.10 -10.87 -5.18
N ALA A 32 11.60 -10.87 -3.95
CA ALA A 32 10.61 -9.92 -3.43
C ALA A 32 11.24 -8.82 -2.56
N SER A 33 12.57 -8.71 -2.54
CA SER A 33 13.29 -7.73 -1.73
C SER A 33 13.19 -6.32 -2.34
N LEU A 34 12.90 -5.33 -1.51
CA LEU A 34 13.05 -3.92 -1.82
C LEU A 34 14.53 -3.49 -1.73
N PRO A 35 14.92 -2.43 -2.45
CA PRO A 35 16.30 -1.94 -2.45
C PRO A 35 16.84 -1.66 -1.05
N GLY A 36 18.04 -2.17 -0.75
CA GLY A 36 18.73 -1.88 0.51
C GLY A 36 18.33 -2.72 1.73
N LEU A 37 17.25 -3.53 1.65
CA LEU A 37 16.89 -4.45 2.74
C LEU A 37 16.44 -5.80 2.18
N PRO A 38 17.22 -6.89 2.36
CA PRO A 38 16.82 -8.21 1.89
C PRO A 38 15.56 -8.70 2.61
N PHE A 39 14.70 -9.41 1.89
CA PHE A 39 13.53 -10.04 2.47
C PHE A 39 13.96 -11.16 3.44
N PRO A 40 13.45 -11.19 4.70
CA PRO A 40 13.86 -12.16 5.72
C PRO A 40 13.17 -13.52 5.53
N ALA A 41 13.39 -14.15 4.37
CA ALA A 41 12.83 -15.46 4.05
C ALA A 41 13.91 -16.41 3.54
N PRO A 42 13.84 -17.73 3.87
CA PRO A 42 14.77 -18.71 3.32
C PRO A 42 14.68 -18.78 1.79
N ARG A 43 15.76 -19.24 1.16
CA ARG A 43 15.80 -19.42 -0.29
C ARG A 43 14.67 -20.34 -0.77
N ASP A 44 14.08 -20.01 -1.92
CA ASP A 44 13.05 -20.78 -2.61
C ASP A 44 11.75 -20.98 -1.77
N THR A 45 11.51 -20.07 -0.83
CA THR A 45 10.25 -20.01 -0.06
C THR A 45 9.34 -18.91 -0.55
N TYR A 46 8.03 -19.13 -0.44
CA TYR A 46 6.98 -18.20 -0.86
C TYR A 46 6.34 -17.53 0.37
N PRO A 47 6.64 -16.24 0.63
CA PRO A 47 6.15 -15.54 1.81
C PRO A 47 4.63 -15.49 1.91
N THR A 48 4.09 -15.55 3.12
CA THR A 48 2.66 -15.33 3.43
C THR A 48 2.31 -13.85 3.40
N LYS A 49 1.01 -13.53 3.39
CA LYS A 49 0.51 -12.15 3.51
C LYS A 49 1.08 -11.40 4.72
N ASP A 50 1.22 -12.09 5.85
CA ASP A 50 1.65 -11.48 7.11
C ASP A 50 3.17 -11.23 7.08
N GLN A 51 3.95 -12.16 6.53
CA GLN A 51 5.40 -11.97 6.33
C GLN A 51 5.70 -10.78 5.41
N VAL A 52 4.90 -10.58 4.36
CA VAL A 52 5.03 -9.40 3.50
C VAL A 52 4.67 -8.12 4.26
N ALA A 53 3.61 -8.16 5.05
CA ALA A 53 3.19 -7.01 5.86
C ALA A 53 4.23 -6.62 6.91
N ASP A 54 4.84 -7.61 7.58
CA ASP A 54 5.90 -7.42 8.55
C ASP A 54 7.16 -6.85 7.89
N TYR A 55 7.55 -7.40 6.74
CA TYR A 55 8.67 -6.89 5.96
C TYR A 55 8.51 -5.42 5.57
N LEU A 56 7.32 -5.01 5.09
CA LEU A 56 7.06 -3.61 4.75
C LEU A 56 7.13 -2.68 5.97
N ALA A 57 6.62 -3.13 7.13
CA ALA A 57 6.69 -2.37 8.37
C ALA A 57 8.16 -2.22 8.84
N SER A 58 8.94 -3.31 8.77
CA SER A 58 10.38 -3.28 9.09
C SER A 58 11.15 -2.40 8.11
N TYR A 59 10.82 -2.42 6.82
CA TYR A 59 11.44 -1.55 5.82
C TYR A 59 11.21 -0.07 6.15
N ALA A 60 9.97 0.31 6.47
CA ALA A 60 9.65 1.68 6.86
C ALA A 60 10.41 2.11 8.12
N GLY A 61 10.53 1.25 9.12
CA GLY A 61 11.31 1.53 10.34
C GLY A 61 12.82 1.59 10.11
N THR A 62 13.36 0.73 9.24
CA THR A 62 14.82 0.66 8.95
C THR A 62 15.33 1.93 8.26
N PHE A 63 14.50 2.52 7.39
CA PHE A 63 14.85 3.73 6.63
C PHE A 63 14.22 5.01 7.20
N ASP A 64 13.63 4.94 8.41
CA ASP A 64 12.97 6.06 9.08
C ASP A 64 11.99 6.82 8.16
N LEU A 65 11.17 6.07 7.42
CA LEU A 65 10.27 6.66 6.44
C LEU A 65 9.11 7.37 7.15
N PRO A 66 8.88 8.67 6.91
CA PRO A 66 7.82 9.43 7.56
C PRO A 66 6.45 9.08 6.96
N ALA A 67 5.91 7.93 7.37
CA ALA A 67 4.60 7.45 6.93
C ALA A 67 3.49 7.82 7.93
N ARG A 68 2.44 8.47 7.45
CA ARG A 68 1.26 8.86 8.23
C ARG A 68 -0.01 8.30 7.61
N VAL A 69 -1.03 8.05 8.44
CA VAL A 69 -2.30 7.49 7.99
C VAL A 69 -3.27 8.61 7.66
N THR A 70 -3.51 8.89 6.38
CA THR A 70 -4.31 10.07 5.99
C THR A 70 -4.92 9.98 4.60
N ALA A 71 -5.84 10.91 4.28
CA ALA A 71 -6.44 11.08 2.97
C ALA A 71 -5.74 12.19 2.16
N LEU A 72 -5.84 12.11 0.84
CA LEU A 72 -5.37 13.13 -0.10
C LEU A 72 -6.57 13.70 -0.84
N ASP A 73 -6.70 15.03 -0.84
CA ASP A 73 -7.67 15.77 -1.64
C ASP A 73 -6.95 16.66 -2.67
N ARG A 74 -7.67 17.11 -3.70
CA ARG A 74 -7.13 18.08 -4.67
C ARG A 74 -7.42 19.49 -4.16
N GLY A 75 -6.41 20.36 -4.18
CA GLY A 75 -6.56 21.76 -3.76
C GLY A 75 -7.46 22.57 -4.70
N PRO A 76 -8.12 23.64 -4.21
CA PRO A 76 -9.07 24.45 -4.97
C PRO A 76 -8.43 25.22 -6.13
N ASP A 77 -7.16 25.59 -6.02
CA ASP A 77 -6.48 26.46 -6.98
C ASP A 77 -5.82 25.72 -8.17
N HIS A 78 -5.99 24.40 -8.26
CA HIS A 78 -5.43 23.51 -9.30
C HIS A 78 -3.89 23.49 -9.47
N ASP A 79 -3.16 24.47 -8.94
CA ASP A 79 -1.70 24.60 -9.04
C ASP A 79 -0.95 23.91 -7.89
N ASN A 80 -1.64 23.53 -6.81
CA ASN A 80 -1.05 22.85 -5.65
C ASN A 80 -1.95 21.70 -5.17
N TYR A 81 -1.33 20.65 -4.61
CA TYR A 81 -2.03 19.56 -3.94
C TYR A 81 -2.17 19.85 -2.45
N LEU A 82 -3.39 19.69 -1.93
CA LEU A 82 -3.73 19.92 -0.54
C LEU A 82 -3.94 18.56 0.13
N LEU A 83 -3.02 18.15 0.99
CA LEU A 83 -3.10 16.86 1.68
C LEU A 83 -3.73 17.07 3.05
N THR A 84 -4.73 16.27 3.39
CA THR A 84 -5.41 16.36 4.70
C THR A 84 -4.94 15.20 5.59
N ALA A 85 -4.03 15.53 6.49
CA ALA A 85 -3.47 14.66 7.50
C ALA A 85 -4.16 14.80 8.85
N GLY A 86 -5.39 14.28 8.96
CA GLY A 86 -6.23 14.48 10.14
C GLY A 86 -6.58 15.97 10.29
N SER A 87 -6.02 16.64 11.30
CA SER A 87 -6.17 18.09 11.50
C SER A 87 -5.10 18.93 10.80
N THR A 88 -4.08 18.30 10.21
CA THR A 88 -2.97 19.00 9.55
C THR A 88 -3.20 19.05 8.06
N THR A 89 -3.01 20.23 7.47
CA THR A 89 -3.07 20.40 6.02
C THR A 89 -1.66 20.63 5.48
N VAL A 90 -1.21 19.81 4.55
CA VAL A 90 0.11 19.91 3.93
C VAL A 90 -0.05 20.37 2.49
N HIS A 91 0.75 21.36 2.07
CA HIS A 91 0.81 21.81 0.69
C HIS A 91 1.98 21.13 -0.02
N ALA A 92 1.71 20.43 -1.13
CA ALA A 92 2.73 19.81 -1.96
C ALA A 92 2.70 20.34 -3.40
N ARG A 93 3.89 20.63 -3.93
CA ARG A 93 4.11 21.00 -5.34
C ARG A 93 4.08 19.79 -6.27
N SER A 94 4.34 18.61 -5.74
CA SER A 94 4.39 17.36 -6.51
C SER A 94 3.91 16.21 -5.65
N VAL A 95 3.12 15.33 -6.24
CA VAL A 95 2.56 14.16 -5.57
C VAL A 95 2.85 12.93 -6.42
N VAL A 96 3.35 11.87 -5.77
CA VAL A 96 3.50 10.55 -6.38
C VAL A 96 2.37 9.67 -5.86
N VAL A 97 1.54 9.14 -6.76
CA VAL A 97 0.41 8.28 -6.39
C VAL A 97 0.83 6.81 -6.50
N ALA A 98 0.99 6.16 -5.35
CA ALA A 98 1.41 4.76 -5.23
C ALA A 98 0.35 3.88 -4.52
N THR A 99 -0.94 4.18 -4.69
CA THR A 99 -2.06 3.56 -3.94
C THR A 99 -2.45 2.15 -4.42
N GLY A 100 -1.90 1.70 -5.54
CA GLY A 100 -2.19 0.38 -6.13
C GLY A 100 -3.62 0.24 -6.69
N PRO A 101 -3.91 -0.84 -7.44
CA PRO A 101 -5.20 -0.99 -8.14
C PRO A 101 -6.29 -1.67 -7.32
N PHE A 102 -5.98 -2.18 -6.12
CA PHE A 102 -6.83 -3.14 -5.41
C PHE A 102 -7.83 -2.53 -4.42
N GLN A 103 -8.16 -1.24 -4.56
CA GLN A 103 -9.05 -0.56 -3.62
C GLN A 103 -10.55 -0.73 -3.97
N PRO A 104 -11.04 -0.35 -5.17
CA PRO A 104 -12.42 -0.61 -5.54
C PRO A 104 -12.60 -2.04 -6.07
N ARG A 105 -13.58 -2.79 -5.53
CA ARG A 105 -14.00 -4.07 -6.11
C ARG A 105 -14.66 -3.83 -7.47
N ARG A 106 -13.94 -4.12 -8.56
CA ARG A 106 -14.54 -4.16 -9.89
C ARG A 106 -15.30 -5.47 -10.06
N SER A 107 -16.62 -5.37 -10.10
CA SER A 107 -17.52 -6.49 -10.32
C SER A 107 -18.13 -6.31 -11.70
N PRO A 108 -18.05 -7.29 -12.61
CA PRO A 108 -18.74 -7.20 -13.88
C PRO A 108 -20.25 -7.10 -13.62
N ARG A 109 -20.94 -6.30 -14.43
CA ARG A 109 -22.40 -6.23 -14.37
C ARG A 109 -22.95 -7.55 -14.89
N CYS A 110 -23.65 -8.29 -14.04
CA CYS A 110 -24.39 -9.47 -14.47
C CYS A 110 -25.73 -9.02 -15.09
N PRO A 111 -26.07 -9.42 -16.32
CA PRO A 111 -27.41 -9.19 -16.87
C PRO A 111 -28.47 -9.96 -16.06
N PRO A 112 -29.67 -9.41 -15.84
CA PRO A 112 -30.76 -10.21 -15.28
C PRO A 112 -31.10 -11.37 -16.24
N GLY A 113 -31.09 -12.62 -15.74
CA GLY A 113 -31.49 -13.81 -16.50
C GLY A 113 -30.38 -14.79 -16.89
N SER A 114 -29.11 -14.52 -16.56
CA SER A 114 -28.06 -15.53 -16.70
C SER A 114 -28.24 -16.65 -15.65
N PRO A 115 -28.22 -17.94 -16.03
CA PRO A 115 -28.36 -19.03 -15.08
C PRO A 115 -27.17 -19.01 -14.11
N THR A 116 -27.46 -18.84 -12.81
CA THR A 116 -26.48 -19.06 -11.75
C THR A 116 -26.21 -20.56 -11.66
N ARG A 117 -24.97 -20.96 -11.94
CA ARG A 117 -24.48 -22.32 -11.67
C ARG A 117 -24.17 -22.49 -10.19
#